data_AF-A0A4Y9QPM0-F1
#
_entry.id   AF-A0A4Y9QPM0-F1
#
_cell.length_a   1.000
_cell.length_b   1.000
_cell.length_c   1.000
_cell.angle_alpha   90.00
_cell.angle_beta   90.00
_cell.angle_gamma   90.00
#
_symmetry.space_group_name_H-M   'P 1'
#
loop_
_entity.id
_entity.type
_entity.pdbx_description
1 polymer ?
#
loop_
_entity_poly.entity_id
_entity_poly.type
_entity_poly.pdbx_seq_one_letter_code
_entity_poly.pdbx_strand_id
1 'polypeptide(L)' 'MWRTIFKNLTRRQLILVRLLLMSNSAVLLGAYFKINGNPNGEMLLIIGILLNFIGVFGLTNKWSKGGPL' A
#
# COMPACT_ATOMS: atom_id res chain seq x y z
N MET A 1 16.89 -8.34 11.59
CA MET A 1 16.83 -8.28 10.10
C MET A 1 15.91 -7.17 9.60
N TRP A 2 14.63 -7.10 10.03
CA TRP A 2 13.71 -6.03 9.60
C TRP A 2 14.17 -4.61 9.96
N ARG A 3 14.67 -4.38 11.18
CA ARG A 3 15.17 -3.06 11.60
C ARG A 3 16.27 -2.49 10.70
N THR A 4 17.07 -3.32 10.05
CA THR A 4 18.15 -2.88 9.16
C THR A 4 17.63 -2.41 7.81
N ILE A 5 16.58 -3.05 7.30
CA ILE A 5 15.95 -2.72 6.00
C ILE A 5 15.28 -1.35 6.06
N PHE A 6 14.56 -1.06 7.15
CA PHE A 6 13.86 0.23 7.31
C PHE A 6 14.78 1.40 7.68
N LYS A 7 16.01 1.15 8.16
CA LYS A 7 16.97 2.21 8.50
C LYS A 7 17.46 3.00 7.28
N ASN A 8 17.45 2.38 6.10
CA ASN A 8 17.91 3.01 4.86
C ASN A 8 16.78 3.68 4.05
N LEU A 9 15.53 3.60 4.52
CA LEU A 9 14.40 4.20 3.81
C LEU A 9 14.23 5.67 4.18
N THR A 10 14.00 6.51 3.17
CA THR A 10 13.62 7.90 3.41
C THR A 10 12.26 7.99 4.09
N ARG A 11 11.96 9.12 4.75
CA ARG A 11 10.65 9.34 5.38
C ARG A 11 9.48 9.13 4.40
N ARG A 12 9.66 9.51 3.14
CA ARG A 12 8.65 9.34 2.07
C ARG A 12 8.47 7.87 1.68
N GLN A 13 9.56 7.13 1.53
CA GLN A 13 9.49 5.69 1.28
C GLN A 13 8.82 4.95 2.44
N LEU A 14 9.11 5.35 3.68
CA LEU A 14 8.50 4.75 4.86
C LEU A 14 6.98 4.95 4.91
N ILE A 15 6.48 6.11 4.46
CA ILE A 15 5.03 6.37 4.30
C ILE A 15 4.44 5.44 3.24
N LEU A 16 5.09 5.31 2.08
CA LEU A 16 4.59 4.45 1.00
C LEU A 16 4.61 2.97 1.38
N VAL A 17 5.62 2.50 2.12
CA VAL A 17 5.64 1.12 2.64
C VAL A 17 4.52 0.91 3.65
N ARG A 18 4.25 1.88 4.53
CA ARG A 18 3.09 1.81 5.44
C ARG A 18 1.78 1.77 4.67
N LEU A 19 1.66 2.57 3.61
CA LEU A 19 0.49 2.56 2.71
C LEU A 19 0.32 1.19 2.05
N LEU A 20 1.40 0.56 1.59
CA LEU A 20 1.36 -0.79 1.02
C LEU A 20 0.95 -1.86 2.03
N LEU A 21 1.41 -1.75 3.28
CA LEU A 21 0.98 -2.67 4.33
C LEU A 21 -0.52 -2.52 4.62
N MET A 22 -1.01 -1.29 4.68
CA MET A 22 -2.44 -1.00 4.88
C MET A 22 -3.30 -1.39 3.67
N SER A 23 -2.80 -1.21 2.45
CA SER A 23 -3.54 -1.59 1.25
C SER A 23 -3.64 -3.11 1.12
N ASN A 24 -2.59 -3.86 1.48
CA ASN A 24 -2.64 -5.32 1.52
C ASN A 24 -3.66 -5.84 2.53
N SER A 25 -3.74 -5.27 3.73
CA SER A 25 -4.78 -5.66 4.68
C SER A 25 -6.18 -5.30 4.18
N ALA A 26 -6.36 -4.14 3.53
CA ALA A 26 -7.62 -3.76 2.90
C ALA A 26 -8.02 -4.72 1.77
N VAL A 27 -7.09 -5.16 0.91
CA VAL A 27 -7.39 -6.15 -0.14
C VAL A 27 -7.84 -7.48 0.46
N LEU A 28 -7.13 -7.98 1.48
CA LEU A 28 -7.48 -9.23 2.16
C LEU A 28 -8.87 -9.16 2.80
N LEU A 29 -9.15 -8.08 3.54
CA LEU A 29 -10.46 -7.86 4.15
C LEU A 29 -11.56 -7.66 3.11
N GLY A 30 -11.27 -6.96 2.02
CA GLY A 30 -12.22 -6.73 0.92
C GLY A 30 -12.57 -8.03 0.22
N ALA A 31 -11.59 -8.91 0.01
CA ALA A 31 -11.79 -10.22 -0.59
C ALA A 31 -12.64 -11.10 0.33
N TYR A 32 -12.30 -11.13 1.62
CA TYR A 32 -13.07 -11.84 2.64
C TYR A 32 -14.53 -11.36 2.69
N PHE A 33 -14.77 -10.05 2.70
CA PHE A 33 -16.11 -9.48 2.71
C PHE A 33 -16.87 -9.73 1.40
N LYS A 34 -16.20 -9.68 0.25
CA LYS A 34 -16.80 -9.98 -1.05
C LYS A 34 -17.27 -11.44 -1.13
N ILE A 35 -16.46 -12.39 -0.66
CA ILE A 35 -16.81 -13.82 -0.62
C ILE A 35 -17.97 -14.07 0.34
N ASN A 36 -18.03 -13.35 1.46
CA ASN A 36 -19.12 -13.45 2.45
C ASN A 36 -20.39 -12.65 2.09
N GLY A 37 -20.49 -12.11 0.86
CA GLY A 37 -21.69 -11.42 0.39
C GLY A 37 -21.94 -10.04 1.01
N ASN A 38 -20.94 -9.42 1.63
CA ASN A 38 -21.07 -8.05 2.15
C ASN A 38 -21.01 -7.04 0.99
N PRO A 39 -22.03 -6.18 0.81
CA PRO A 39 -22.10 -5.23 -0.31
C PRO A 39 -20.93 -4.23 -0.33
N ASN A 40 -20.31 -3.97 0.82
CA ASN A 40 -19.17 -3.05 0.91
C ASN A 40 -17.81 -3.71 0.57
N GLY A 41 -17.78 -5.05 0.43
CA GLY A 41 -16.55 -5.79 0.18
C GLY A 41 -15.89 -5.42 -1.16
N GLU A 42 -16.69 -5.19 -2.20
CA GLU A 42 -16.21 -4.78 -3.52
C GLU A 42 -15.55 -3.40 -3.50
N MET A 43 -16.18 -2.42 -2.86
CA MET A 43 -15.64 -1.07 -2.74
C MET A 43 -14.31 -1.07 -1.98
N LEU A 44 -14.23 -1.83 -0.87
CA LEU A 44 -13.00 -1.94 -0.08
C LEU A 44 -11.87 -2.62 -0.87
N LEU A 45 -12.20 -3.62 -1.68
CA LEU A 45 -11.25 -4.34 -2.53
C LEU A 45 -10.71 -3.46 -3.66
N ILE A 46 -11.56 -2.68 -4.32
CA ILE A 46 -11.16 -1.70 -5.34
C ILE A 46 -10.21 -0.65 -4.75
N ILE A 47 -10.57 -0.07 -3.58
CA ILE A 47 -9.72 0.91 -2.89
C ILE A 47 -8.38 0.30 -2.51
N GLY A 48 -8.39 -0.93 -1.96
CA GLY A 48 -7.18 -1.65 -1.60
C GLY A 48 -6.25 -1.85 -2.80
N ILE A 49 -6.78 -2.25 -3.96
CA ILE A 49 -6.00 -2.44 -5.19
C ILE A 49 -5.41 -1.10 -5.67
N LEU A 50 -6.22 -0.03 -5.72
CA LEU A 50 -5.76 1.30 -6.12
C LEU A 50 -4.60 1.80 -5.25
N LEU A 51 -4.75 1.68 -3.92
CA LEU A 51 -3.70 2.07 -2.98
C LEU A 51 -2.44 1.21 -3.14
N ASN A 52 -2.58 -0.06 -3.52
CA ASN A 52 -1.45 -0.93 -3.85
C ASN A 52 -0.67 -0.40 -5.07
N PHE A 53 -1.37 -0.06 -6.16
CA PHE A 53 -0.75 0.54 -7.34
C PHE A 53 -0.04 1.85 -7.01
N ILE A 54 -0.68 2.74 -6.24
CA ILE A 54 -0.09 4.02 -5.81
C ILE A 54 1.15 3.79 -4.95
N GLY A 55 1.11 2.85 -4.01
CA GLY A 55 2.25 2.53 -3.16
C GLY A 55 3.44 1.98 -3.94
N VAL A 56 3.21 1.08 -4.89
CA VAL A 56 4.26 0.50 -5.75
C VAL A 56 4.85 1.55 -6.68
N PHE A 57 4.01 2.28 -7.40
CA PHE A 57 4.45 3.33 -8.32
C PHE A 57 5.17 4.47 -7.59
N GLY A 58 4.67 4.86 -6.41
CA GLY A 58 5.31 5.86 -5.57
C GLY A 58 6.72 5.43 -5.12
N LEU A 59 6.92 4.16 -4.77
CA LEU A 59 8.23 3.65 -4.34
C LEU A 59 9.24 3.55 -5.49
N THR A 60 8.78 3.22 -6.69
CA THR A 60 9.66 3.16 -7.87
C THR A 60 9.98 4.55 -8.42
N ASN A 61 9.12 5.54 -8.19
CA ASN A 61 9.31 6.92 -8.64
C ASN A 61 10.43 7.64 -7.85
N LYS A 62 11.18 8.52 -8.55
CA LYS A 62 12.22 9.40 -7.99
C LYS A 62 11.73 10.28 -6.85
N TRP A 63 10.43 10.59 -6.83
CA TRP A 63 9.78 11.33 -5.75
C TRP A 63 10.03 10.74 -4.35
N SER A 64 9.98 9.41 -4.22
CA SER A 64 10.22 8.74 -2.94
C SER A 64 11.69 8.78 -2.51
N LYS A 65 12.60 8.86 -3.48
CA LYS A 65 14.05 8.95 -3.26
C LYS A 65 14.53 10.39 -2.99
N GLY A 66 13.64 11.37 -3.04
CA GLY A 66 13.97 12.78 -2.81
C GLY A 66 14.42 13.54 -4.06
N GLY A 67 14.25 12.97 -5.26
CA GLY A 67 14.46 13.70 -6.52
C GLY A 67 13.32 14.70 -6.81
N PRO A 68 13.57 15.71 -7.68
CA PRO A 68 12.51 16.58 -8.16
C PRO A 68 11.44 15.75 -8.90
N LEU A 69 10.19 16.25 -8.81
CA LEU A 69 9.02 15.69 -9.49
C LEU A 69 9.25 15.63 -11.01
#